data_AF-A0A1I3FPA8-F1
#
_entry.id   AF-A0A1I3FPA8-F1
#
_cell.length_a   1.000
_cell.length_b   1.000
_cell.length_c   1.000
_cell.angle_alpha   90.00
_cell.angle_beta   90.00
_cell.angle_gamma   90.00
#
_symmetry.space_group_name_H-M   'P 1'
#
loop_
_entity.id
_entity.type
_entity.pdbx_description
1 polymer ?
#
loop_
_entity_poly.entity_id
_entity_poly.type
_entity_poly.pdbx_seq_one_letter_code
_entity_poly.pdbx_strand_id
1 'polypeptide(L)'
;MLAWHYTTGRKLRSITASGMLVPGRIGNESTDEPILWFSRNQHWEQTAGKACHEAGQPVRRLTMRETYADGEGLVRYGCDVKRLYAGEALRRKACITHEVWAALHAAGKLQQAYPAAWCGSVDSMPIDSLVVHVMSERFKWERFEA
;
A
#
# COMPACT_ATOMS: atom_id res chain seq x y z
N MET A 1 -8.17 -7.29 13.92
CA MET A 1 -8.14 -7.53 12.45
C MET A 1 -6.98 -6.73 11.89
N LEU A 2 -6.22 -7.28 10.94
CA LEU A 2 -5.07 -6.58 10.35
C LEU A 2 -5.41 -5.97 8.99
N ALA A 3 -4.84 -4.80 8.72
CA ALA A 3 -4.72 -4.23 7.39
C ALA A 3 -3.25 -4.20 6.96
N TRP A 4 -3.01 -4.30 5.66
CA TRP A 4 -1.70 -4.59 5.09
C TRP A 4 -1.19 -3.43 4.26
N HIS A 5 0.02 -2.96 4.57
CA HIS A 5 0.83 -2.12 3.69
C HIS A 5 1.73 -3.04 2.87
N TYR A 6 1.61 -2.98 1.54
CA TYR A 6 2.38 -3.82 0.64
C TYR A 6 3.61 -3.09 0.11
N THR A 7 4.73 -3.79 0.06
CA THR A 7 5.99 -3.31 -0.51
C THR A 7 6.73 -4.43 -1.22
N THR A 8 7.87 -4.12 -1.83
CA THR A 8 8.69 -5.07 -2.57
C THR A 8 9.93 -5.47 -1.79
N GLY A 9 10.54 -6.61 -2.12
CA GLY A 9 11.82 -7.04 -1.56
C GLY A 9 12.94 -6.00 -1.77
N ARG A 10 12.94 -5.31 -2.92
CA ARG A 10 13.86 -4.19 -3.18
C ARG A 10 13.75 -3.07 -2.15
N LYS A 11 12.53 -2.73 -1.72
CA LYS A 11 12.29 -1.67 -0.72
C LYS A 11 12.51 -2.16 0.72
N LEU A 12 12.46 -3.47 0.96
CA LEU A 12 12.65 -4.06 2.28
C LEU A 12 13.95 -3.55 2.93
N ARG A 13 15.08 -3.57 2.22
CA ARG A 13 16.38 -3.13 2.75
C ARG A 13 16.36 -1.70 3.29
N SER A 14 15.73 -0.77 2.56
CA SER A 14 15.62 0.63 2.98
C SER A 14 14.71 0.79 4.20
N ILE A 15 13.58 0.08 4.22
CA ILE A 15 12.63 0.09 5.36
C ILE A 15 13.27 -0.52 6.61
N THR A 16 13.99 -1.64 6.47
CA THR A 16 14.71 -2.26 7.58
C THR A 16 15.81 -1.36 8.11
N ALA A 17 16.56 -0.68 7.22
CA ALA A 17 17.61 0.25 7.63
C ALA A 17 17.06 1.49 8.37
N SER A 18 15.88 1.99 7.98
CA SER A 18 15.25 3.12 8.67
C SER A 18 14.49 2.70 9.95
N GLY A 19 14.06 1.44 10.05
CA GLY A 19 13.17 0.96 11.10
C GLY A 19 11.74 1.49 11.01
N MET A 20 11.39 2.20 9.93
CA MET A 20 10.15 2.97 9.82
C MET A 20 9.45 2.75 8.48
N LEU A 21 8.13 2.60 8.52
CA LEU A 21 7.27 2.88 7.38
C LEU A 21 6.93 4.36 7.36
N VAL A 22 7.26 5.02 6.25
CA VAL A 22 7.06 6.46 6.07
C VAL A 22 5.91 6.70 5.08
N PRO A 23 4.96 7.60 5.40
CA PRO A 23 3.90 8.00 4.48
C PRO A 23 4.40 8.49 3.13
N GLY A 24 3.67 8.15 2.06
CA GLY A 24 4.00 8.54 0.69
C GLY A 24 2.93 9.44 0.08
N ARG A 25 3.36 10.35 -0.81
CA ARG A 25 2.41 11.17 -1.60
C ARG A 25 1.79 10.35 -2.71
N ILE A 26 0.54 10.66 -3.05
CA ILE A 26 -0.10 10.12 -4.25
C ILE A 26 0.20 11.07 -5.41
N GLY A 27 0.99 10.60 -6.38
CA GLY A 27 1.38 11.40 -7.54
C GLY A 27 2.30 12.57 -7.17
N ASN A 28 2.59 13.41 -8.17
CA ASN A 28 3.57 14.49 -8.04
C ASN A 28 2.96 15.85 -7.66
N GLU A 29 1.62 15.98 -7.67
CA GLU A 29 0.96 17.30 -7.64
C GLU A 29 -0.05 17.50 -6.50
N SER A 30 -0.29 16.52 -5.61
CA SER A 30 -1.26 16.74 -4.55
C SER A 30 -0.67 17.55 -3.39
N THR A 31 -1.38 18.63 -3.01
CA THR A 31 -1.17 19.43 -1.80
C THR A 31 -1.53 18.67 -0.51
N ASP A 32 -1.89 17.40 -0.63
CA ASP A 32 -2.38 16.58 0.47
C ASP A 32 -1.23 16.12 1.38
N GLU A 33 -1.57 15.81 2.62
CA GLU A 33 -0.64 15.16 3.54
C GLU A 33 -0.32 13.76 3.01
N PRO A 34 0.96 13.35 2.97
CA PRO A 34 1.33 11.99 2.60
C PRO A 34 0.59 10.95 3.45
N ILE A 35 0.15 9.85 2.82
CA ILE A 35 -0.53 8.76 3.52
C ILE A 35 0.31 7.50 3.44
N LEU A 36 0.48 6.85 4.60
CA LEU A 36 0.88 5.46 4.67
C LEU A 36 -0.37 4.59 4.46
N TRP A 37 -0.50 4.04 3.26
CA TRP A 37 -1.68 3.28 2.83
C TRP A 37 -1.66 1.83 3.30
N PHE A 38 -2.82 1.35 3.75
CA PHE A 38 -3.09 -0.03 4.11
C PHE A 38 -4.40 -0.51 3.47
N SER A 39 -4.52 -1.81 3.25
CA SER A 39 -5.77 -2.44 2.80
C SER A 39 -6.18 -3.59 3.72
N ARG A 40 -7.48 -3.67 4.01
CA ARG A 40 -8.08 -4.80 4.73
C ARG A 40 -8.21 -6.06 3.85
N ASN A 41 -7.86 -5.98 2.57
CA ASN A 41 -7.83 -7.15 1.69
C ASN A 41 -6.75 -8.13 2.16
N GLN A 42 -7.14 -9.36 2.50
CA GLN A 42 -6.21 -10.35 3.05
C GLN A 42 -5.41 -11.08 1.96
N HIS A 43 -5.86 -11.04 0.71
CA HIS A 43 -5.20 -11.69 -0.42
C HIS A 43 -4.22 -10.74 -1.12
N TRP A 44 -4.72 -9.69 -1.78
CA TRP A 44 -3.90 -8.73 -2.51
C TRP A 44 -4.70 -7.46 -2.80
N GLU A 45 -4.10 -6.30 -2.56
CA GLU A 45 -4.67 -5.00 -2.95
C GLU A 45 -4.21 -4.64 -4.37
N GLN A 46 -5.13 -4.60 -5.32
CA GLN A 46 -4.83 -4.40 -6.74
C GLN A 46 -4.08 -3.09 -7.00
N THR A 47 -4.43 -2.03 -6.25
CA THR A 47 -3.76 -0.73 -6.39
C THR A 47 -2.32 -0.70 -5.88
N ALA A 48 -1.90 -1.71 -5.11
CA ALA A 48 -0.53 -1.83 -4.59
C ALA A 48 0.48 -2.37 -5.62
N GLY A 49 0.01 -2.80 -6.80
CA GLY A 49 0.89 -3.19 -7.89
C GLY A 49 1.82 -2.04 -8.31
N LYS A 50 3.06 -2.37 -8.68
CA LYS A 50 4.00 -1.35 -9.16
C LYS A 50 3.47 -0.75 -10.47
N ALA A 51 3.69 0.54 -10.69
CA ALA A 51 3.45 1.16 -11.99
C ALA A 51 4.48 0.64 -13.01
N CYS A 52 3.98 0.14 -14.14
CA CYS A 52 4.80 -0.25 -15.28
C CYS A 52 4.77 0.86 -16.33
N HIS A 53 5.95 1.31 -16.72
CA HIS A 53 6.14 2.28 -17.79
C HIS A 53 6.84 1.57 -18.95
N GLU A 54 6.05 1.07 -19.89
CA GLU A 54 6.56 0.46 -21.12
C GLU A 54 6.53 1.52 -22.23
N ALA A 55 7.62 1.62 -23.00
CA ALA A 55 7.75 2.64 -24.04
C ALA A 55 6.63 2.50 -25.08
N GLY A 56 5.91 3.60 -25.33
CA GLY A 56 4.79 3.64 -26.28
C GLY A 56 3.48 3.02 -25.77
N GLN A 57 3.42 2.55 -24.51
CA GLN A 57 2.20 2.03 -23.91
C GLN A 57 1.67 2.95 -22.79
N PRO A 58 0.35 2.96 -22.55
CA PRO A 58 -0.21 3.58 -21.36
C PRO A 58 0.37 2.98 -20.08
N VAL A 59 0.59 3.82 -19.07
CA VAL A 59 1.02 3.35 -17.74
C VAL A 59 -0.03 2.40 -17.19
N ARG A 60 0.39 1.19 -16.81
CA ARG A 60 -0.48 0.18 -16.20
C ARG A 60 0.03 -0.23 -14.83
N ARG A 61 -0.86 -0.78 -14.01
CA ARG A 61 -0.49 -1.42 -12.75
C ARG A 61 -0.10 -2.86 -13.01
N LEU A 62 1.04 -3.29 -12.47
CA LEU A 62 1.43 -4.70 -12.49
C LEU A 62 0.50 -5.52 -11.60
N THR A 63 0.24 -6.76 -12.00
CA THR A 63 -0.40 -7.76 -11.14
C THR A 63 0.48 -8.10 -9.92
N MET A 64 -0.07 -8.83 -8.95
CA MET A 64 0.69 -9.33 -7.81
C MET A 64 1.92 -10.15 -8.25
N ARG A 65 1.76 -11.04 -9.25
CA ARG A 65 2.85 -11.90 -9.73
C ARG A 65 3.93 -11.12 -10.46
N GLU A 66 3.54 -10.20 -11.33
CA GLU A 66 4.50 -9.32 -12.01
C GLU A 66 5.24 -8.41 -11.02
N THR A 67 4.52 -7.87 -10.02
CA THR A 67 5.14 -7.05 -8.96
C THR A 67 6.11 -7.87 -8.11
N TYR A 68 5.79 -9.14 -7.82
CA TYR A 68 6.70 -10.06 -7.15
C TYR A 68 7.99 -10.28 -7.96
N ALA A 69 7.86 -10.58 -9.26
CA ALA A 69 9.00 -10.84 -10.13
C ALA A 69 9.89 -9.59 -10.29
N ASP A 70 9.29 -8.43 -10.58
CA ASP A 70 10.03 -7.18 -10.73
C ASP A 70 10.59 -6.67 -9.38
N GLY A 71 9.91 -6.93 -8.28
CA GLY A 71 10.21 -6.39 -6.96
C GLY A 71 11.25 -7.15 -6.14
N GLU A 72 11.84 -8.24 -6.67
CA GLU A 72 12.65 -9.21 -5.90
C GLU A 72 11.85 -9.79 -4.71
N GLY A 73 10.59 -10.14 -4.96
CA GLY A 73 9.65 -10.62 -3.95
C GLY A 73 8.68 -9.55 -3.45
N LEU A 74 7.76 -9.97 -2.60
CA LEU A 74 6.76 -9.11 -1.97
C LEU A 74 6.82 -9.25 -0.46
N VAL A 75 6.64 -8.12 0.21
CA VAL A 75 6.56 -8.03 1.67
C VAL A 75 5.31 -7.23 2.01
N ARG A 76 4.66 -7.55 3.13
CA ARG A 76 3.59 -6.72 3.68
C ARG A 76 3.74 -6.55 5.18
N TYR A 77 3.35 -5.37 5.66
CA TYR A 77 3.34 -5.00 7.06
C TYR A 77 1.90 -4.86 7.54
N GLY A 78 1.55 -5.61 8.57
CA GLY A 78 0.23 -5.72 9.16
C GLY A 78 0.09 -4.80 10.36
N CYS A 79 -0.88 -3.91 10.30
CA CYS A 79 -1.25 -3.01 11.39
C CYS A 79 -2.67 -3.34 11.88
N ASP A 80 -2.92 -3.23 13.19
CA ASP A 80 -4.29 -3.31 13.71
C ASP A 80 -5.12 -2.15 13.15
N VAL A 81 -6.26 -2.48 12.55
CA VAL A 81 -7.18 -1.49 11.98
C VAL A 81 -7.62 -0.41 12.96
N LYS A 82 -7.60 -0.67 14.27
CA LYS A 82 -7.91 0.34 15.31
C LYS A 82 -6.91 1.49 15.37
N ARG A 83 -5.70 1.30 14.83
CA ARG A 83 -4.64 2.32 14.73
C ARG A 83 -4.72 3.15 13.46
N LEU A 84 -5.67 2.87 12.57
CA LEU A 84 -5.77 3.46 11.24
C LEU A 84 -7.05 4.26 11.06
N TYR A 85 -6.98 5.29 10.23
CA TYR A 85 -8.16 6.02 9.77
C TYR A 85 -8.71 5.36 8.51
N ALA A 86 -10.02 5.45 8.30
CA ALA A 86 -10.70 4.98 7.10
C ALA A 86 -11.77 5.96 6.63
N GLY A 87 -12.13 5.89 5.35
CA GLY A 87 -13.19 6.70 4.74
C GLY A 87 -13.01 8.20 5.00
N GLU A 88 -14.09 8.85 5.44
CA GLU A 88 -14.12 10.30 5.68
C GLU A 88 -13.10 10.76 6.75
N ALA A 89 -12.83 9.93 7.76
CA ALA A 89 -11.83 10.26 8.78
C ALA A 89 -10.42 10.34 8.18
N LEU A 90 -10.06 9.38 7.32
CA LEU A 90 -8.78 9.37 6.62
C LEU A 90 -8.68 10.55 5.65
N ARG A 91 -9.74 10.78 4.86
CA ARG A 91 -9.81 11.91 3.92
C ARG A 91 -9.52 13.23 4.62
N ARG A 92 -10.21 13.51 5.73
CA ARG A 92 -10.02 14.75 6.50
C ARG A 92 -8.63 14.85 7.12
N LYS A 93 -8.13 13.75 7.70
CA LYS A 93 -6.79 13.72 8.32
C LYS A 93 -5.69 13.99 7.30
N ALA A 94 -5.86 13.52 6.08
CA ALA A 94 -4.91 13.74 5.00
C ALA A 94 -5.18 15.01 4.17
N CYS A 95 -6.16 15.82 4.57
CA CYS A 95 -6.57 17.04 3.87
C CYS A 95 -6.98 16.84 2.39
N ILE A 96 -7.40 15.63 2.01
CA ILE A 96 -7.80 15.31 0.64
C ILE A 96 -9.18 15.92 0.34
N THR A 97 -9.34 16.60 -0.79
CA THR A 97 -10.65 17.15 -1.20
C THR A 97 -11.65 16.03 -1.54
N HIS A 98 -12.95 16.34 -1.61
CA HIS A 98 -13.95 15.35 -1.99
C HIS A 98 -13.75 14.87 -3.44
N GLU A 99 -13.35 15.77 -4.34
CA GLU A 99 -13.12 15.49 -5.75
C GLU A 99 -11.93 14.53 -5.92
N VAL A 100 -10.81 14.81 -5.25
CA VAL A 100 -9.63 13.94 -5.28
C VAL A 100 -9.95 12.58 -4.66
N TRP A 101 -10.66 12.56 -3.54
CA TRP A 101 -11.08 11.30 -2.89
C TRP A 101 -11.98 10.45 -3.80
N ALA A 102 -12.94 11.09 -4.48
CA ALA A 102 -13.83 10.42 -5.44
C ALA A 102 -13.05 9.89 -6.65
N ALA A 103 -12.10 10.66 -7.18
CA ALA A 103 -11.24 10.25 -8.28
C ALA A 103 -10.36 9.04 -7.89
N LEU A 104 -9.77 9.04 -6.69
CA LEU A 104 -9.02 7.90 -6.15
C LEU A 104 -9.89 6.64 -6.06
N HIS A 105 -11.11 6.78 -5.52
CA HIS A 105 -12.06 5.68 -5.46
C HIS A 105 -12.43 5.15 -6.85
N ALA A 106 -12.66 6.02 -7.83
CA ALA A 106 -12.96 5.64 -9.20
C ALA A 106 -11.77 4.91 -9.85
N ALA A 107 -10.56 5.45 -9.71
CA ALA A 107 -9.33 4.84 -10.21
C ALA A 107 -9.04 3.46 -9.57
N GLY A 108 -9.33 3.30 -8.28
CA GLY A 108 -9.24 2.01 -7.60
C GLY A 108 -10.24 0.99 -8.14
N LYS A 109 -11.50 1.39 -8.32
CA LYS A 109 -12.54 0.51 -8.90
C LYS A 109 -12.21 0.08 -10.32
N LEU A 110 -11.65 0.97 -11.14
CA LEU A 110 -11.16 0.65 -12.49
C LEU A 110 -10.04 -0.41 -12.46
N GLN A 111 -9.23 -0.42 -11.40
CA GLN A 111 -8.22 -1.45 -11.13
C GLN A 111 -8.78 -2.68 -10.41
N GLN A 112 -10.11 -2.81 -10.30
CA GLN A 112 -10.80 -3.91 -9.60
C GLN A 112 -10.46 -4.00 -8.10
N ALA A 113 -9.98 -2.92 -7.50
CA ALA A 113 -9.83 -2.82 -6.06
C ALA A 113 -11.16 -2.61 -5.36
N TYR A 114 -11.16 -2.78 -4.04
CA TYR A 114 -12.30 -2.47 -3.17
C TYR A 114 -11.94 -1.28 -2.25
N PRO A 115 -12.18 -0.02 -2.68
CA PRO A 115 -11.75 1.16 -1.93
C PRO A 115 -12.29 1.25 -0.50
N ALA A 116 -13.44 0.64 -0.22
CA ALA A 116 -13.95 0.60 1.15
C ALA A 116 -12.99 -0.16 2.09
N ALA A 117 -12.17 -1.09 1.61
CA ALA A 117 -11.14 -1.77 2.40
C ALA A 117 -9.91 -0.89 2.71
N TRP A 118 -9.75 0.26 2.06
CA TRP A 118 -8.61 1.14 2.27
C TRP A 118 -8.67 1.84 3.63
N CYS A 119 -7.50 1.96 4.22
CA CYS A 119 -7.26 2.67 5.47
C CYS A 119 -5.83 3.22 5.44
N GLY A 120 -5.50 4.08 6.39
CA GLY A 120 -4.20 4.74 6.35
C GLY A 120 -3.85 5.49 7.62
N SER A 121 -2.61 5.95 7.63
CA SER A 121 -2.03 6.81 8.66
C SER A 121 -1.33 7.97 7.98
N VAL A 122 -1.39 9.16 8.59
CA VAL A 122 -0.56 10.32 8.20
C VAL A 122 0.76 10.36 8.97
N ASP A 123 0.90 9.51 10.00
CA ASP A 123 2.13 9.35 10.76
C ASP A 123 2.94 8.15 10.27
N SER A 124 4.26 8.26 10.42
CA SER A 124 5.19 7.13 10.27
C SER A 124 4.97 6.07 11.35
N MET A 125 5.22 4.81 11.01
CA MET A 125 5.06 3.68 11.95
C MET A 125 6.37 2.91 12.11
N PRO A 126 6.80 2.59 13.33
CA PRO A 126 7.97 1.75 13.56
C PRO A 126 7.63 0.29 13.19
N ILE A 127 8.53 -0.36 12.45
CA ILE A 127 8.29 -1.68 11.86
C ILE A 127 8.21 -2.81 12.90
N ASP A 128 8.84 -2.62 14.06
CA ASP A 128 8.80 -3.55 15.20
C ASP A 128 7.40 -3.68 15.82
N SER A 129 6.56 -2.65 15.63
CA SER A 129 5.18 -2.62 16.08
C SER A 129 4.20 -3.26 15.08
N LEU A 130 4.71 -3.85 13.99
CA LEU A 130 3.94 -4.37 12.87
C LEU A 130 4.19 -5.86 12.63
N VAL A 131 3.19 -6.55 12.10
CA VAL A 131 3.31 -7.95 11.70
C VAL A 131 3.91 -8.02 10.29
N VAL A 132 5.06 -8.66 10.11
CA VAL A 132 5.69 -8.77 8.79
C VAL A 132 5.34 -10.10 8.14
N HIS A 133 4.86 -10.06 6.90
CA HIS A 133 4.70 -11.24 6.06
C HIS A 133 5.51 -11.09 4.77
N VAL A 134 6.09 -12.19 4.31
CA VAL A 134 6.75 -12.30 3.01
C VAL A 134 5.93 -13.23 2.13
N MET A 135 5.87 -12.93 0.83
CA MET A 135 5.24 -13.82 -0.15
C MET A 135 6.21 -14.94 -0.50
N SER A 136 5.79 -16.20 -0.38
CA SER A 136 6.58 -17.33 -0.88
C SER A 136 6.39 -17.56 -2.39
N GLU A 137 7.24 -18.41 -2.96
CA GLU A 137 7.19 -18.79 -4.38
C GLU A 137 5.87 -19.46 -4.78
N ARG A 138 5.14 -20.03 -3.82
CA ARG A 138 3.80 -20.61 -4.02
C ARG A 138 2.69 -19.55 -3.97
N PHE A 139 3.03 -18.27 -3.94
CA PHE A 139 2.13 -17.13 -3.80
C PHE A 139 1.23 -17.23 -2.56
N LYS A 140 1.84 -17.62 -1.43
CA LYS A 140 1.20 -17.62 -0.11
C LYS A 140 1.92 -16.63 0.79
N TRP A 141 1.15 -15.91 1.59
CA TRP A 141 1.69 -15.01 2.60
C TRP A 141 2.13 -15.80 3.83
N GLU A 142 3.39 -15.69 4.19
CA GLU A 142 4.01 -16.38 5.32
C GLU A 142 4.54 -15.36 6.30
N ARG A 143 4.33 -15.61 7.60
CA ARG A 143 4.82 -14.71 8.65
C ARG A 143 6.34 -14.75 8.65
N PHE A 144 6.96 -13.58 8.67
CA PHE A 144 8.40 -13.44 8.82
C PHE A 144 8.70 -13.25 10.30
N GLU A 145 9.40 -14.21 10.88
CA GLU A 145 9.97 -14.11 12.23
C GLU A 145 11.45 -13.81 12.05
N ALA A 146 11.87 -12.64 12.54
CA ALA A 146 13.26 -12.20 12.55
C ALA A 146 14.02 -12.81 13.73
#